data_AF-A0A7I8WUZ8-F1
#
_entry.id   AF-A0A7I8WUZ8-F1
#
_cell.length_a   1.000
_cell.length_b   1.000
_cell.length_c   1.000
_cell.angle_alpha   90.00
_cell.angle_beta   90.00
_cell.angle_gamma   90.00
#
_symmetry.space_group_name_H-M   'P 1'
#
loop_
_entity.id
_entity.type
_entity.pdbx_description
1 polymer ?
#
loop_
_entity_poly.entity_id
_entity_poly.type
_entity_poly.pdbx_seq_one_letter_code
_entity_poly.pdbx_strand_id
1 'polypeptide(L)'
;MGLDTNLINQLRFEPLSDEQINAILINEFGPFLTSTGYPHLDAQAKTAYSDFATDRFRRANQELKLTILRSFRVLLRELDNISNLVTTTVPYFIIQASGLNEEGKVVDDFEVVMEGCRCLVNGLKQSEDIRRVFISDDCLFVSHLAERIITTSLQIFNPKVEQPIFVNHNLQKIIELLYLDLRIAFAITALCQEARSRITQQINFFIGVIHKFAAQVSIPNSDNPMKLECINETLKILFNAFYSQTPVESSTARLCAQECAQLVKSPFIPDNVKHDAVNVLSHIISQIHVLCPPVDEDQVTNDMVVYEGYDVTFVKCLLDLLEKKLDELSQADLELLIIYFGILTLLSKDNKAVRRYCRQRILPPLRANDVERPPEEGNAFRNKMIRVMTKSVGNVKRLVADFLFILCKRSVNRMIKYCGFGHSAGLLADYGFLGRVSEGRRASDSEDSETEDYKQVEGSVNPVTGYVQQERRNPFDYMTEEQKEYEAMKLANTMDKLLDSGVFLPGRIGPDGKPQAVSHVNELVKDVHIESDHSDTD
;
A
#
# COMPACT_ATOMS: atom_id res chain seq x y z
N MET A 1 -11.38 5.09 44.32
CA MET A 1 -11.68 6.54 44.27
C MET A 1 -10.74 7.08 43.23
N GLY A 2 -11.22 7.68 42.15
CA GLY A 2 -10.30 8.19 41.12
C GLY A 2 -9.45 9.34 41.65
N LEU A 3 -8.30 9.58 41.01
CA LEU A 3 -7.48 10.78 41.23
C LEU A 3 -8.31 12.04 40.99
N ASP A 4 -8.59 12.78 42.07
CA ASP A 4 -9.22 14.10 42.01
C ASP A 4 -8.19 15.22 42.25
N THR A 5 -8.59 16.47 41.96
CA THR A 5 -7.72 17.65 42.12
C THR A 5 -7.21 17.81 43.56
N ASN A 6 -7.98 17.36 44.56
CA ASN A 6 -7.59 17.46 45.97
C ASN A 6 -6.47 16.50 46.33
N LEU A 7 -6.57 15.24 45.90
CA LEU A 7 -5.52 14.23 46.09
C LEU A 7 -4.24 14.64 45.36
N ILE A 8 -4.34 15.21 44.16
CA ILE A 8 -3.17 15.70 43.40
C ILE A 8 -2.50 16.86 44.13
N ASN A 9 -3.29 17.80 44.68
CA ASN A 9 -2.75 18.91 45.45
C ASN A 9 -2.09 18.42 46.76
N GLN A 10 -2.61 17.38 47.40
CA GLN A 10 -1.94 16.73 48.54
C GLN A 10 -0.58 16.16 48.13
N LEU A 11 -0.50 15.43 47.01
CA LEU A 11 0.76 14.91 46.48
C LEU A 11 1.79 16.01 46.18
N ARG A 12 1.32 17.19 45.75
CA ARG A 12 2.15 18.34 45.42
C ARG A 12 2.67 19.09 46.64
N PHE A 13 1.80 19.40 47.61
CA PHE A 13 2.13 20.33 48.69
C PHE A 13 2.49 19.66 50.03
N GLU A 14 2.13 18.39 50.23
CA GLU A 14 2.49 17.66 51.46
C GLU A 14 3.88 17.01 51.34
N PRO A 15 4.64 16.92 52.45
CA PRO A 15 5.97 16.32 52.49
C PRO A 15 5.91 14.79 52.51
N LEU A 16 5.29 14.19 51.49
CA LEU A 16 5.25 12.75 51.29
C LEU A 16 6.59 12.24 50.73
N SER A 17 6.98 11.03 51.16
CA SER A 17 8.17 10.34 50.62
C SER A 17 7.91 9.82 49.21
N ASP A 18 8.98 9.61 48.44
CA ASP A 18 8.88 9.06 47.08
C ASP A 18 8.16 7.72 47.06
N GLU A 19 8.38 6.87 48.07
CA GLU A 19 7.71 5.56 48.21
C GLU A 19 6.19 5.69 48.40
N GLN A 20 5.74 6.66 49.22
CA GLN A 20 4.32 6.91 49.45
C GLN A 20 3.62 7.40 48.19
N ILE A 21 4.24 8.34 47.48
CA ILE A 21 3.74 8.87 46.21
C ILE A 21 3.69 7.75 45.17
N ASN A 22 4.74 6.94 45.08
CA ASN A 22 4.84 5.84 44.14
C ASN A 22 3.72 4.81 44.36
N ALA A 23 3.44 4.41 45.61
CA ALA A 23 2.37 3.49 45.95
C ALA A 23 0.98 4.01 45.52
N ILE A 24 0.71 5.31 45.73
CA ILE A 24 -0.54 5.95 45.33
C ILE A 24 -0.70 5.91 43.80
N LEU A 25 0.33 6.33 43.06
CA LEU A 25 0.28 6.37 41.60
C LEU A 25 0.20 4.97 40.97
N ILE A 26 0.87 3.97 41.54
CA ILE A 26 0.77 2.57 41.08
C ILE A 26 -0.64 2.03 41.29
N ASN A 27 -1.26 2.30 42.45
CA ASN A 27 -2.62 1.85 42.72
C ASN A 27 -3.64 2.47 41.75
N GLU A 28 -3.45 3.75 41.43
CA GLU A 28 -4.38 4.48 40.55
C GLU A 28 -4.18 4.16 39.06
N PHE A 29 -2.94 4.18 38.55
CA PHE A 29 -2.67 4.02 37.11
C PHE A 29 -2.28 2.60 36.70
N GLY A 30 -1.83 1.76 37.64
CA GLY A 30 -1.41 0.38 37.39
C GLY A 30 -2.46 -0.46 36.63
N PRO A 31 -3.75 -0.43 37.02
CA PRO A 31 -4.82 -1.14 36.31
C PRO A 31 -5.04 -0.68 34.86
N PHE A 32 -4.58 0.52 34.51
CA PHE A 32 -4.84 1.18 33.22
C PHE A 32 -3.62 1.19 32.29
N LEU A 33 -2.50 0.54 32.65
CA LEU A 33 -1.30 0.52 31.80
C LEU A 33 -1.54 -0.13 30.43
N THR A 34 -2.49 -1.06 30.35
CA THR A 34 -2.92 -1.75 29.11
C THR A 34 -4.23 -1.20 28.54
N SER A 35 -4.91 -0.27 29.23
CA SER A 35 -6.16 0.31 28.76
C SER A 35 -5.92 1.37 27.67
N THR A 36 -6.98 1.72 26.94
CA THR A 36 -6.98 2.75 25.90
C THR A 36 -6.93 4.19 26.47
N GLY A 37 -7.04 4.35 27.79
CA GLY A 37 -7.02 5.63 28.48
C GLY A 37 -7.47 5.50 29.94
N TYR A 38 -7.56 6.61 30.65
CA TYR A 38 -8.00 6.74 32.03
C TYR A 38 -9.32 7.53 32.13
N PRO A 39 -10.44 6.89 32.50
CA PRO A 39 -11.77 7.50 32.36
C PRO A 39 -12.16 8.52 33.45
N HIS A 40 -11.27 8.86 34.40
CA HIS A 40 -11.68 9.53 35.65
C HIS A 40 -11.03 10.91 35.92
N LEU A 41 -10.17 11.45 35.04
CA LEU A 41 -9.47 12.71 35.30
C LEU A 41 -10.11 13.90 34.55
N ASP A 42 -10.64 14.87 35.30
CA ASP A 42 -11.19 16.11 34.73
C ASP A 42 -10.08 17.09 34.27
N ALA A 43 -10.47 18.19 33.59
CA ALA A 43 -9.52 19.16 33.05
C ALA A 43 -8.69 19.89 34.13
N GLN A 44 -9.26 20.14 35.31
CA GLN A 44 -8.56 20.81 36.42
C GLN A 44 -7.54 19.88 37.06
N ALA A 45 -7.93 18.63 37.29
CA ALA A 45 -7.07 17.56 37.76
C ALA A 45 -5.91 17.31 36.78
N LYS A 46 -6.15 17.34 35.46
CA LYS A 46 -5.08 17.20 34.44
C LYS A 46 -4.03 18.31 34.55
N THR A 47 -4.49 19.54 34.76
CA THR A 47 -3.61 20.71 34.95
C THR A 47 -2.81 20.59 36.25
N ALA A 48 -3.48 20.26 37.36
CA ALA A 48 -2.84 20.06 38.65
C ALA A 48 -1.81 18.91 38.62
N TYR A 49 -2.12 17.83 37.89
CA TYR A 49 -1.23 16.67 37.74
C TYR A 49 0.03 17.03 36.96
N SER A 50 -0.15 17.81 35.88
CA SER A 50 0.93 18.30 35.04
C SER A 50 1.95 19.13 35.82
N ASP A 51 1.46 20.05 36.66
CA ASP A 51 2.30 20.85 37.54
C ASP A 51 3.02 20.01 38.60
N PHE A 52 2.29 19.10 39.27
CA PHE A 52 2.82 18.18 40.26
C PHE A 52 3.98 17.36 39.69
N ALA A 53 3.75 16.74 38.54
CA ALA A 53 4.73 15.87 37.91
C ALA A 53 5.97 16.65 37.44
N THR A 54 5.79 17.85 36.87
CA THR A 54 6.91 18.68 36.43
C THR A 54 7.82 19.06 37.60
N ASP A 55 7.24 19.45 38.75
CA ASP A 55 8.02 19.81 39.93
C ASP A 55 8.72 18.60 40.56
N ARG A 56 7.99 17.49 40.73
CA ARG A 56 8.51 16.29 41.39
C ARG A 56 9.54 15.54 40.55
N PHE A 57 9.37 15.46 39.24
CA PHE A 57 10.24 14.65 38.38
C PHE A 57 11.72 15.06 38.46
N ARG A 58 12.01 16.34 38.66
CA ARG A 58 13.40 16.84 38.79
C ARG A 58 14.13 16.34 40.03
N ARG A 59 13.39 16.04 41.11
CA ARG A 59 13.94 15.67 42.43
C ARG A 59 13.69 14.20 42.79
N ALA A 60 12.82 13.52 42.04
CA ALA A 60 12.40 12.15 42.28
C ALA A 60 13.53 11.12 42.04
N ASN A 61 13.46 10.02 42.76
CA ASN A 61 14.24 8.81 42.47
C ASN A 61 13.82 8.14 41.14
N GLN A 62 14.60 7.16 40.67
CA GLN A 62 14.36 6.47 39.40
C GLN A 62 12.98 5.78 39.33
N GLU A 63 12.55 5.14 40.43
CA GLU A 63 11.27 4.44 40.48
C GLU A 63 10.07 5.38 40.35
N LEU A 64 10.09 6.51 41.05
CA LEU A 64 9.04 7.50 40.99
C LEU A 64 9.01 8.18 39.62
N LYS A 65 10.18 8.45 39.00
CA LYS A 65 10.26 8.94 37.61
C LYS A 65 9.56 7.98 36.64
N LEU A 66 9.79 6.67 36.78
CA LEU A 66 9.13 5.66 35.94
C LEU A 66 7.62 5.65 36.12
N THR A 67 7.15 5.74 37.37
CA THR A 67 5.71 5.74 37.65
C THR A 67 5.01 7.00 37.14
N ILE A 68 5.67 8.16 37.25
CA ILE A 68 5.19 9.41 36.65
C ILE A 68 5.14 9.27 35.11
N LEU A 69 6.15 8.71 34.46
CA LEU A 69 6.09 8.55 33.01
C LEU A 69 5.01 7.54 32.59
N ARG A 70 4.81 6.46 33.34
CA ARG A 70 3.76 5.47 33.08
C ARG A 70 2.36 6.08 33.16
N SER A 71 2.10 6.95 34.14
CA SER A 71 0.82 7.66 34.20
C SER A 71 0.65 8.62 33.03
N PHE A 72 1.69 9.38 32.65
CA PHE A 72 1.66 10.21 31.44
C PHE A 72 1.40 9.38 30.18
N ARG A 73 2.02 8.20 30.04
CA ARG A 73 1.79 7.31 28.89
C ARG A 73 0.32 6.91 28.76
N VAL A 74 -0.38 6.70 29.88
CA VAL A 74 -1.82 6.39 29.89
C VAL A 74 -2.63 7.64 29.55
N LEU A 75 -2.34 8.77 30.20
CA LEU A 75 -3.07 10.02 30.01
C LEU A 75 -2.91 10.59 28.59
N LEU A 76 -1.74 10.41 27.96
CA LEU A 76 -1.47 10.81 26.58
C LEU A 76 -2.14 9.92 25.53
N ARG A 77 -2.85 8.83 25.91
CA ARG A 77 -3.66 8.04 24.96
C ARG A 77 -5.05 8.62 24.77
N GLU A 78 -5.56 9.38 25.73
CA GLU A 78 -6.88 10.01 25.67
C GLU A 78 -6.89 11.16 24.68
N LEU A 79 -8.05 11.39 24.05
CA LEU A 79 -8.28 12.54 23.15
C LEU A 79 -8.77 13.79 23.90
N ASP A 80 -9.38 13.60 25.07
CA ASP A 80 -10.06 14.68 25.78
C ASP A 80 -9.10 15.51 26.64
N ASN A 81 -9.19 16.84 26.52
CA ASN A 81 -8.50 17.82 27.36
C ASN A 81 -6.97 17.64 27.44
N ILE A 82 -6.33 17.18 26.36
CA ILE A 82 -4.85 17.02 26.30
C ILE A 82 -4.14 18.35 26.50
N SER A 83 -4.70 19.45 26.00
CA SER A 83 -4.14 20.80 26.18
C SER A 83 -4.03 21.22 27.64
N ASN A 84 -4.88 20.68 28.52
CA ASN A 84 -4.79 20.91 29.97
C ASN A 84 -3.69 20.08 30.63
N LEU A 85 -3.37 18.91 30.07
CA LEU A 85 -2.29 18.05 30.56
C LEU A 85 -0.91 18.54 30.08
N VAL A 86 -0.81 18.91 28.80
CA VAL A 86 0.42 19.35 28.17
C VAL A 86 0.58 20.87 28.38
N THR A 87 0.97 21.25 29.59
CA THR A 87 1.37 22.63 29.89
C THR A 87 2.73 22.95 29.26
N THR A 88 3.16 24.21 29.30
CA THR A 88 4.39 24.69 28.63
C THR A 88 5.66 23.93 29.00
N THR A 89 5.72 23.32 30.19
CA THR A 89 6.89 22.59 30.68
C THR A 89 6.90 21.10 30.32
N VAL A 90 5.72 20.51 30.08
CA VAL A 90 5.58 19.07 29.84
C VAL A 90 6.30 18.59 28.58
N PRO A 91 6.26 19.30 27.42
CA PRO A 91 7.02 18.90 26.25
C PRO A 91 8.51 18.76 26.53
N TYR A 92 9.14 19.77 27.13
CA TYR A 92 10.56 19.73 27.49
C TYR A 92 10.88 18.61 28.48
N PHE A 93 9.99 18.40 29.46
CA PHE A 93 10.10 17.32 30.43
C PHE A 93 10.10 15.93 29.75
N ILE A 94 9.17 15.66 28.83
CA ILE A 94 9.09 14.38 28.12
C ILE A 94 10.28 14.17 27.19
N ILE A 95 10.71 15.22 26.47
CA ILE A 95 11.88 15.15 25.58
C ILE A 95 13.15 14.88 26.40
N GLN A 96 13.29 15.52 27.58
CA GLN A 96 14.38 15.25 28.51
C GLN A 96 14.37 13.82 29.01
N ALA A 97 13.22 13.33 29.45
CA ALA A 97 13.07 11.96 29.90
C ALA A 97 13.38 10.95 28.79
N SER A 98 13.11 11.29 27.53
CA SER A 98 13.45 10.47 26.37
C SER A 98 14.94 10.47 26.01
N GLY A 99 15.78 11.26 26.69
CA GLY A 99 17.23 11.29 26.45
C GLY A 99 17.63 11.92 25.12
N LEU A 100 16.82 12.86 24.60
CA LEU A 100 17.08 13.58 23.34
C LEU A 100 17.59 15.01 23.55
N ASN A 101 17.94 15.40 24.78
CA ASN A 101 18.29 16.79 25.09
C ASN A 101 19.75 17.17 24.79
N GLU A 102 20.67 16.22 24.89
CA GLU A 102 22.11 16.46 24.76
C GLU A 102 22.73 15.38 23.87
N GLU A 103 23.58 15.79 22.93
CA GLU A 103 24.31 14.88 22.04
C GLU A 103 25.27 13.97 22.82
N GLY A 104 25.29 12.68 22.48
CA GLY A 104 26.37 11.77 22.84
C GLY A 104 26.56 11.42 24.32
N LYS A 105 25.63 11.74 25.23
CA LYS A 105 25.77 11.35 26.64
C LYS A 105 25.37 9.89 26.89
N VAL A 106 26.15 9.23 27.75
CA VAL A 106 25.81 7.92 28.32
C VAL A 106 24.51 8.06 29.12
N VAL A 107 23.56 7.19 28.81
CA VAL A 107 22.25 7.18 29.46
C VAL A 107 22.33 6.34 30.73
N ASP A 108 22.37 6.98 31.90
CA ASP A 108 22.43 6.28 33.20
C ASP A 108 21.09 5.59 33.55
N ASP A 109 19.94 6.15 33.12
CA ASP A 109 18.59 5.69 33.45
C ASP A 109 17.84 5.06 32.24
N PHE A 110 18.34 3.93 31.72
CA PHE A 110 17.79 3.29 30.51
C PHE A 110 16.27 3.05 30.53
N GLU A 111 15.71 2.58 31.65
CA GLU A 111 14.27 2.32 31.77
C GLU A 111 13.45 3.62 31.72
N VAL A 112 13.98 4.71 32.26
CA VAL A 112 13.32 6.04 32.21
C VAL A 112 13.30 6.53 30.76
N VAL A 113 14.39 6.34 30.02
CA VAL A 113 14.46 6.67 28.60
C VAL A 113 13.46 5.87 27.77
N MET A 114 13.37 4.56 27.99
CA MET A 114 12.38 3.71 27.31
C MET A 114 10.95 4.21 27.54
N GLU A 115 10.59 4.48 28.80
CA GLU A 115 9.24 4.97 29.13
C GLU A 115 9.01 6.39 28.60
N GLY A 116 10.04 7.25 28.63
CA GLY A 116 10.03 8.59 28.05
C GLY A 116 9.77 8.56 26.54
N CYS A 117 10.45 7.68 25.79
CA CYS A 117 10.20 7.48 24.37
C CYS A 117 8.77 6.99 24.10
N ARG A 118 8.23 6.07 24.92
CA ARG A 118 6.83 5.65 24.79
C ARG A 118 5.84 6.80 25.02
N CYS A 119 6.12 7.67 25.99
CA CYS A 119 5.32 8.88 26.21
C CYS A 119 5.41 9.82 25.02
N LEU A 120 6.62 10.01 24.47
CA LEU A 120 6.86 10.89 23.34
C LEU A 120 6.16 10.41 22.07
N VAL A 121 6.13 9.11 21.79
CA VAL A 121 5.38 8.54 20.65
C VAL A 121 3.88 8.89 20.75
N ASN A 122 3.28 8.74 21.94
CA ASN A 122 1.87 9.11 22.15
C ASN A 122 1.69 10.64 22.08
N GLY A 123 2.60 11.39 22.69
CA GLY A 123 2.59 12.84 22.74
C GLY A 123 2.67 13.49 21.36
N LEU A 124 3.58 13.03 20.50
CA LEU A 124 3.71 13.55 19.13
C LEU A 124 2.46 13.27 18.28
N LYS A 125 1.81 12.12 18.50
CA LYS A 125 0.57 11.78 17.79
C LYS A 125 -0.58 12.68 18.23
N GLN A 126 -0.74 12.91 19.53
CA GLN A 126 -1.95 13.53 20.07
C GLN A 126 -1.85 15.03 20.38
N SER A 127 -0.67 15.53 20.76
CA SER A 127 -0.48 16.92 21.20
C SER A 127 0.24 17.77 20.16
N GLU A 128 -0.37 18.90 19.78
CA GLU A 128 0.29 19.87 18.90
C GLU A 128 1.44 20.60 19.61
N ASP A 129 1.32 20.88 20.91
CA ASP A 129 2.35 21.60 21.66
C ASP A 129 3.64 20.78 21.79
N ILE A 130 3.53 19.45 21.99
CA ILE A 130 4.70 18.56 21.95
C ILE A 130 5.34 18.58 20.56
N ARG A 131 4.54 18.54 19.48
CA ARG A 131 5.08 18.64 18.11
C ARG A 131 5.82 19.95 17.88
N ARG A 132 5.22 21.09 18.29
CA ARG A 132 5.82 22.42 18.13
C ARG A 132 7.17 22.52 18.83
N VAL A 133 7.28 22.04 20.08
CA VAL A 133 8.55 22.05 20.83
C VAL A 133 9.55 21.04 20.27
N PHE A 134 9.10 19.88 19.79
CA PHE A 134 10.01 18.89 19.22
C PHE A 134 10.66 19.36 17.89
N ILE A 135 9.94 20.21 17.15
CA ILE A 135 10.37 20.73 15.85
C ILE A 135 10.97 22.15 15.98
N SER A 136 10.87 22.79 17.15
CA SER A 136 11.46 24.12 17.37
C SER A 136 12.98 24.11 17.28
N ASP A 137 13.57 25.31 17.20
CA ASP A 137 15.02 25.54 17.21
C ASP A 137 15.78 24.68 16.17
N ASP A 138 15.57 25.00 14.88
CA ASP A 138 16.22 24.35 13.73
C ASP A 138 16.15 22.80 13.72
N CYS A 139 15.09 22.23 14.31
CA CYS A 139 14.91 20.79 14.47
C CYS A 139 16.08 20.09 15.22
N LEU A 140 16.59 20.71 16.29
CA LEU A 140 17.70 20.17 17.07
C LEU A 140 17.40 18.76 17.61
N PHE A 141 16.24 18.55 18.24
CA PHE A 141 15.84 17.24 18.79
C PHE A 141 15.68 16.16 17.72
N VAL A 142 15.31 16.55 16.49
CA VAL A 142 15.27 15.64 15.34
C VAL A 142 16.68 15.19 14.95
N SER A 143 17.65 16.10 15.03
CA SER A 143 19.05 15.83 14.73
C SER A 143 19.65 14.87 15.78
N HIS A 144 19.39 15.12 17.07
CA HIS A 144 19.79 14.21 18.15
C HIS A 144 19.15 12.82 17.99
N LEU A 145 17.87 12.74 17.59
CA LEU A 145 17.20 11.48 17.32
C LEU A 145 17.88 10.72 16.16
N ALA A 146 18.19 11.41 15.07
CA ALA A 146 18.87 10.79 13.92
C ALA A 146 20.25 10.24 14.30
N GLU A 147 21.03 10.99 15.07
CA GLU A 147 22.34 10.56 15.56
C GLU A 147 22.22 9.35 16.51
N ARG A 148 21.23 9.35 17.41
CA ARG A 148 20.98 8.21 18.30
C ARG A 148 20.58 6.97 17.53
N ILE A 149 19.73 7.08 16.51
CA ILE A 149 19.36 5.96 15.63
C ILE A 149 20.63 5.38 14.96
N ILE A 150 21.49 6.23 14.41
CA ILE A 150 22.74 5.81 13.77
C ILE A 150 23.63 5.07 14.78
N THR A 151 23.87 5.68 15.94
CA THR A 151 24.80 5.10 16.92
C THR A 151 24.27 3.81 17.53
N THR A 152 22.97 3.75 17.84
CA THR A 152 22.30 2.53 18.32
C THR A 152 22.37 1.42 17.27
N SER A 153 22.15 1.76 15.99
CA SER A 153 22.28 0.82 14.88
C SER A 153 23.71 0.30 14.73
N LEU A 154 24.71 1.18 14.81
CA LEU A 154 26.13 0.79 14.78
C LEU A 154 26.49 -0.13 15.94
N GLN A 155 26.00 0.15 17.15
CA GLN A 155 26.21 -0.72 18.31
C GLN A 155 25.57 -2.11 18.12
N ILE A 156 24.39 -2.19 17.52
CA ILE A 156 23.70 -3.46 17.22
C ILE A 156 24.47 -4.26 16.16
N PHE A 157 24.94 -3.61 15.09
CA PHE A 157 25.55 -4.30 13.95
C PHE A 157 27.05 -4.55 14.12
N ASN A 158 27.74 -3.74 14.91
CA ASN A 158 29.18 -3.83 15.19
C ASN A 158 29.43 -3.79 16.71
N PRO A 159 29.37 -4.93 17.41
CA PRO A 159 29.53 -4.97 18.87
C PRO A 159 30.95 -4.64 19.38
N LYS A 160 31.92 -4.40 18.48
CA LYS A 160 33.31 -4.02 18.80
C LYS A 160 33.54 -2.49 18.81
N VAL A 161 32.48 -1.68 18.76
CA VAL A 161 32.60 -0.22 18.78
C VAL A 161 33.15 0.24 20.14
N GLU A 162 34.21 1.08 20.10
CA GLU A 162 34.99 1.50 21.27
C GLU A 162 34.24 2.44 22.24
N GLN A 163 33.11 3.02 21.82
CA GLN A 163 32.28 3.90 22.65
C GLN A 163 30.76 3.61 22.47
N PRO A 164 30.21 2.58 23.13
CA PRO A 164 28.77 2.35 23.12
C PRO A 164 28.03 3.40 23.97
N ILE A 165 26.97 4.02 23.43
CA ILE A 165 26.09 4.94 24.19
C ILE A 165 25.39 4.19 25.34
N PHE A 166 25.07 2.91 25.12
CA PHE A 166 24.40 2.05 26.10
C PHE A 166 25.34 0.94 26.55
N VAL A 167 26.15 1.21 27.57
CA VAL A 167 27.04 0.21 28.19
C VAL A 167 26.19 -0.72 29.08
N ASN A 168 26.47 -2.03 29.09
CA ASN A 168 25.89 -3.03 30.01
C ASN A 168 24.41 -3.44 29.82
N HIS A 169 23.75 -3.12 28.69
CA HIS A 169 22.38 -3.58 28.42
C HIS A 169 22.31 -4.73 27.41
N ASN A 170 21.31 -5.61 27.57
CA ASN A 170 21.06 -6.71 26.64
C ASN A 170 20.68 -6.15 25.26
N LEU A 171 21.21 -6.75 24.20
CA LEU A 171 20.92 -6.46 22.79
C LEU A 171 19.42 -6.33 22.50
N GLN A 172 18.57 -7.16 23.14
CA GLN A 172 17.12 -7.08 22.98
C GLN A 172 16.55 -5.71 23.35
N LYS A 173 17.00 -5.13 24.48
CA LYS A 173 16.55 -3.83 24.95
C LYS A 173 17.04 -2.70 24.04
N ILE A 174 18.26 -2.83 23.51
CA ILE A 174 18.82 -1.87 22.56
C ILE A 174 18.01 -1.87 21.24
N ILE A 175 17.60 -3.05 20.75
CA ILE A 175 16.72 -3.16 19.59
C ILE A 175 15.33 -2.57 19.89
N GLU A 176 14.81 -2.74 21.10
CA GLU A 176 13.54 -2.13 21.51
C GLU A 176 13.61 -0.60 21.56
N LEU A 177 14.72 -0.04 22.03
CA LEU A 177 14.96 1.40 21.98
C LEU A 177 15.01 1.90 20.54
N LEU A 178 15.77 1.21 19.67
CA LEU A 178 15.83 1.55 18.25
C LEU A 178 14.43 1.54 17.62
N TYR A 179 13.60 0.55 17.94
CA TYR A 179 12.21 0.51 17.48
C TYR A 179 11.41 1.75 17.92
N LEU A 180 11.52 2.16 19.19
CA LEU A 180 10.85 3.37 19.67
C LEU A 180 11.35 4.63 18.95
N ASP A 181 12.65 4.73 18.70
CA ASP A 181 13.25 5.85 17.98
C ASP A 181 12.79 5.90 16.52
N LEU A 182 12.70 4.76 15.85
CA LEU A 182 12.14 4.64 14.51
C LEU A 182 10.66 5.06 14.48
N ARG A 183 9.87 4.71 15.51
CA ARG A 183 8.47 5.18 15.62
C ARG A 183 8.36 6.69 15.80
N ILE A 184 9.26 7.29 16.59
CA ILE A 184 9.34 8.75 16.75
C ILE A 184 9.68 9.37 15.39
N ALA A 185 10.69 8.84 14.70
CA ALA A 185 11.12 9.31 13.38
C ALA A 185 9.99 9.19 12.33
N PHE A 186 9.25 8.09 12.31
CA PHE A 186 8.08 7.94 11.45
C PHE A 186 7.03 9.00 11.74
N ALA A 187 6.67 9.22 13.01
CA ALA A 187 5.67 10.22 13.39
C ALA A 187 6.07 11.62 12.91
N ILE A 188 7.30 12.07 13.21
CA ILE A 188 7.74 13.42 12.84
C ILE A 188 7.90 13.60 11.33
N THR A 189 8.35 12.57 10.60
CA THR A 189 8.47 12.65 9.13
C THR A 189 7.10 12.72 8.47
N ALA A 190 6.06 12.12 9.04
CA ALA A 190 4.70 12.29 8.55
C ALA A 190 4.19 13.73 8.77
N LEU A 191 4.53 14.33 9.92
CA LEU A 191 3.93 15.58 10.41
C LEU A 191 4.61 16.86 9.91
N CYS A 192 5.92 16.84 9.63
CA CYS A 192 6.68 18.05 9.31
C CYS A 192 7.67 17.86 8.15
N GLN A 193 7.65 18.77 7.16
CA GLN A 193 8.55 18.74 6.00
C GLN A 193 10.02 19.00 6.39
N GLU A 194 10.29 19.89 7.34
CA GLU A 194 11.66 20.21 7.76
C GLU A 194 12.30 19.02 8.49
N ALA A 195 11.58 18.44 9.46
CA ALA A 195 12.01 17.22 10.15
C ALA A 195 12.23 16.07 9.17
N ARG A 196 11.34 15.91 8.18
CA ARG A 196 11.49 14.92 7.11
C ARG A 196 12.75 15.16 6.28
N SER A 197 13.08 16.40 5.94
CA SER A 197 14.31 16.73 5.22
C SER A 197 15.56 16.34 6.02
N ARG A 198 15.60 16.63 7.32
CA ARG A 198 16.71 16.24 8.21
C ARG A 198 16.90 14.72 8.28
N ILE A 199 15.82 13.97 8.46
CA ILE A 199 15.86 12.50 8.47
C ILE A 199 16.30 11.96 7.10
N THR A 200 15.86 12.58 6.01
CA THR A 200 16.20 12.18 4.63
C THR A 200 17.70 12.34 4.33
N GLN A 201 18.40 13.28 4.98
CA GLN A 201 19.87 13.38 4.85
C GLN A 201 20.60 12.11 5.29
N GLN A 202 20.00 11.34 6.22
CA GLN A 202 20.55 10.11 6.75
C GLN A 202 19.92 8.85 6.14
N ILE A 203 19.22 8.97 5.00
CA ILE A 203 18.45 7.89 4.38
C ILE A 203 19.26 6.62 4.12
N ASN A 204 20.55 6.73 3.81
CA ASN A 204 21.45 5.59 3.61
C ASN A 204 21.58 4.71 4.86
N PHE A 205 21.55 5.30 6.05
CA PHE A 205 21.58 4.53 7.30
C PHE A 205 20.30 3.74 7.50
N PHE A 206 19.14 4.33 7.19
CA PHE A 206 17.85 3.62 7.25
C PHE A 206 17.79 2.45 6.26
N ILE A 207 18.31 2.62 5.03
CA ILE A 207 18.46 1.52 4.08
C ILE A 207 19.39 0.43 4.66
N GLY A 208 20.49 0.83 5.30
CA GLY A 208 21.42 -0.08 5.97
C GLY A 208 20.78 -0.89 7.12
N VAL A 209 19.86 -0.29 7.88
CA VAL A 209 19.07 -0.98 8.92
C VAL A 209 18.24 -2.10 8.32
N ILE A 210 17.55 -1.84 7.20
CA ILE A 210 16.79 -2.86 6.47
C ILE A 210 17.72 -3.99 6.02
N HIS A 211 18.81 -3.65 5.33
CA HIS A 211 19.76 -4.63 4.81
C HIS A 211 20.28 -5.58 5.91
N LYS A 212 20.72 -5.02 7.05
CA LYS A 212 21.30 -5.80 8.14
C LYS A 212 20.26 -6.64 8.89
N PHE A 213 19.07 -6.11 9.16
CA PHE A 213 18.02 -6.89 9.83
C PHE A 213 17.41 -7.94 8.91
N ALA A 214 17.18 -7.64 7.62
CA ALA A 214 16.66 -8.60 6.65
C ALA A 214 17.60 -9.81 6.46
N ALA A 215 18.92 -9.57 6.45
CA ALA A 215 19.92 -10.64 6.40
C ALA A 215 19.86 -11.56 7.63
N GLN A 216 19.54 -11.03 8.81
CA GLN A 216 19.42 -11.81 10.04
C GLN A 216 18.08 -12.57 10.13
N VAL A 217 16.99 -11.97 9.64
CA VAL A 217 15.65 -12.59 9.66
C VAL A 217 15.54 -13.72 8.64
N SER A 218 16.31 -13.66 7.54
CA SER A 218 16.37 -14.74 6.54
C SER A 218 17.03 -16.04 7.05
N ILE A 219 17.50 -16.08 8.30
CA ILE A 219 18.10 -17.27 8.92
C ILE A 219 17.01 -17.98 9.76
N PRO A 220 16.69 -19.26 9.49
CA PRO A 220 15.76 -20.01 10.33
C PRO A 220 16.24 -20.05 11.78
N ASN A 221 15.37 -19.70 12.73
CA ASN A 221 15.60 -19.51 14.19
C ASN A 221 16.02 -18.10 14.66
N SER A 222 15.91 -17.05 13.85
CA SER A 222 16.03 -15.66 14.34
C SER A 222 14.73 -15.19 15.02
N ASP A 223 14.48 -15.62 16.26
CA ASP A 223 13.25 -15.42 17.05
C ASP A 223 13.00 -13.98 17.56
N ASN A 224 13.59 -12.93 16.96
CA ASN A 224 13.34 -11.57 17.44
C ASN A 224 12.29 -10.84 16.57
N PRO A 225 10.99 -10.84 16.94
CA PRO A 225 9.94 -10.14 16.21
C PRO A 225 10.21 -8.63 16.14
N MET A 226 10.97 -8.08 17.08
CA MET A 226 11.32 -6.66 17.11
C MET A 226 12.16 -6.24 15.90
N LYS A 227 12.95 -7.14 15.30
CA LYS A 227 13.72 -6.83 14.08
C LYS A 227 12.79 -6.57 12.89
N LEU A 228 11.72 -7.37 12.76
CA LEU A 228 10.69 -7.19 11.73
C LEU A 228 9.92 -5.87 11.94
N GLU A 229 9.59 -5.56 13.19
CA GLU A 229 8.97 -4.28 13.56
C GLU A 229 9.88 -3.09 13.21
N CYS A 230 11.19 -3.18 13.45
CA CYS A 230 12.15 -2.16 13.02
C CYS A 230 12.19 -2.00 11.49
N ILE A 231 12.18 -3.10 10.73
CA ILE A 231 12.11 -3.03 9.26
C ILE A 231 10.82 -2.31 8.83
N ASN A 232 9.67 -2.65 9.43
CA ASN A 232 8.39 -2.06 9.10
C ASN A 232 8.38 -0.54 9.36
N GLU A 233 8.80 -0.10 10.54
CA GLU A 233 8.89 1.34 10.85
C GLU A 233 9.89 2.06 9.93
N THR A 234 11.01 1.41 9.59
CA THR A 234 11.98 1.97 8.65
C THR A 234 11.38 2.15 7.25
N LEU A 235 10.60 1.18 6.75
CA LEU A 235 9.91 1.30 5.47
C LEU A 235 8.92 2.48 5.45
N LYS A 236 8.21 2.73 6.55
CA LYS A 236 7.32 3.89 6.67
C LYS A 236 8.08 5.22 6.63
N ILE A 237 9.25 5.29 7.28
CA ILE A 237 10.13 6.46 7.21
C ILE A 237 10.61 6.67 5.76
N LEU A 238 11.05 5.60 5.08
CA LEU A 238 11.49 5.66 3.69
C LEU A 238 10.35 6.10 2.76
N PHE A 239 9.14 5.59 2.95
CA PHE A 239 7.96 6.02 2.22
C PHE A 239 7.76 7.54 2.35
N ASN A 240 7.79 8.07 3.57
CA ASN A 240 7.68 9.50 3.82
C ASN A 240 8.83 10.28 3.17
N ALA A 241 10.07 9.77 3.28
CA ALA A 241 11.26 10.40 2.72
C ALA A 241 11.18 10.52 1.18
N PHE A 242 10.82 9.43 0.48
CA PHE A 242 10.69 9.42 -0.98
C PHE A 242 9.41 10.11 -1.48
N TYR A 243 8.38 10.22 -0.65
CA TYR A 243 7.22 11.06 -0.95
C TYR A 243 7.56 12.57 -0.94
N SER A 244 8.61 12.96 -0.21
CA SER A 244 9.01 14.36 -0.12
C SER A 244 9.53 14.88 -1.47
N GLN A 245 9.33 16.18 -1.74
CA GLN A 245 9.97 16.87 -2.87
C GLN A 245 11.48 17.06 -2.68
N THR A 246 12.09 16.50 -1.62
CA THR A 246 13.54 16.61 -1.43
C THR A 246 14.23 15.68 -2.41
N PRO A 247 15.22 16.18 -3.18
CA PRO A 247 15.90 15.37 -4.17
C PRO A 247 16.74 14.31 -3.45
N VAL A 248 16.39 13.04 -3.63
CA VAL A 248 17.22 11.91 -3.22
C VAL A 248 18.14 11.53 -4.37
N GLU A 249 19.41 11.28 -4.07
CA GLU A 249 20.38 10.84 -5.07
C GLU A 249 19.94 9.55 -5.76
N SER A 250 20.18 9.45 -7.08
CA SER A 250 19.76 8.28 -7.85
C SER A 250 20.44 6.99 -7.40
N SER A 251 21.66 7.05 -6.87
CA SER A 251 22.40 5.92 -6.27
C SER A 251 21.69 5.38 -5.03
N THR A 252 21.31 6.26 -4.12
CA THR A 252 20.57 5.97 -2.90
C THR A 252 19.18 5.40 -3.19
N ALA A 253 18.47 6.02 -4.13
CA ALA A 253 17.19 5.51 -4.62
C ALA A 253 17.31 4.09 -5.19
N ARG A 254 18.39 3.82 -5.95
CA ARG A 254 18.69 2.49 -6.49
C ARG A 254 18.94 1.47 -5.39
N LEU A 255 19.75 1.82 -4.38
CA LEU A 255 20.01 0.94 -3.24
C LEU A 255 18.72 0.60 -2.48
N CYS A 256 17.87 1.61 -2.24
CA CYS A 256 16.57 1.38 -1.61
C CYS A 256 15.70 0.43 -2.43
N ALA A 257 15.64 0.61 -3.75
CA ALA A 257 14.87 -0.26 -4.63
C ALA A 257 15.37 -1.71 -4.59
N GLN A 258 16.69 -1.91 -4.53
CA GLN A 258 17.30 -3.24 -4.39
C GLN A 258 16.92 -3.90 -3.07
N GLU A 259 17.03 -3.19 -1.94
CA GLU A 259 16.68 -3.73 -0.62
C GLU A 259 15.18 -4.07 -0.53
N CYS A 260 14.30 -3.20 -1.03
CA CYS A 260 12.86 -3.50 -1.12
C CYS A 260 12.59 -4.73 -1.98
N ALA A 261 13.29 -4.89 -3.11
CA ALA A 261 13.16 -6.08 -3.95
C ALA A 261 13.61 -7.36 -3.23
N GLN A 262 14.68 -7.30 -2.43
CA GLN A 262 15.14 -8.44 -1.64
C GLN A 262 14.13 -8.82 -0.54
N LEU A 263 13.52 -7.84 0.14
CA LEU A 263 12.45 -8.10 1.10
C LEU A 263 11.26 -8.84 0.46
N VAL A 264 10.84 -8.40 -0.73
CA VAL A 264 9.72 -9.02 -1.46
C VAL A 264 10.05 -10.46 -1.88
N LYS A 265 11.30 -10.72 -2.30
CA LYS A 265 11.77 -12.06 -2.69
C LYS A 265 11.97 -13.02 -1.52
N SER A 266 12.19 -12.51 -0.31
CA SER A 266 12.50 -13.37 0.84
C SER A 266 11.27 -14.18 1.31
N PRO A 267 11.38 -15.51 1.47
CA PRO A 267 10.26 -16.35 1.92
C PRO A 267 9.93 -16.16 3.41
N PHE A 268 10.89 -15.71 4.22
CA PHE A 268 10.74 -15.55 5.67
C PHE A 268 10.14 -14.21 6.09
N ILE A 269 10.06 -13.25 5.17
CA ILE A 269 9.44 -11.95 5.42
C ILE A 269 7.92 -12.07 5.26
N PRO A 270 7.12 -11.61 6.25
CA PRO A 270 5.68 -11.68 6.19
C PRO A 270 5.08 -10.71 5.15
N ASP A 271 3.91 -11.04 4.63
CA ASP A 271 3.30 -10.30 3.51
C ASP A 271 3.02 -8.83 3.82
N ASN A 272 2.69 -8.48 5.07
CA ASN A 272 2.50 -7.08 5.48
C ASN A 272 3.76 -6.23 5.25
N VAL A 273 4.94 -6.75 5.60
CA VAL A 273 6.22 -6.06 5.37
C VAL A 273 6.54 -6.01 3.87
N LYS A 274 6.18 -7.05 3.11
CA LYS A 274 6.32 -7.04 1.64
C LYS A 274 5.44 -5.96 1.01
N HIS A 275 4.21 -5.78 1.49
CA HIS A 275 3.30 -4.72 1.03
C HIS A 275 3.90 -3.33 1.31
N ASP A 276 4.45 -3.11 2.51
CA ASP A 276 5.12 -1.84 2.84
C ASP A 276 6.34 -1.58 1.96
N ALA A 277 7.12 -2.61 1.63
CA ALA A 277 8.24 -2.49 0.69
C ALA A 277 7.76 -2.12 -0.73
N VAL A 278 6.67 -2.73 -1.19
CA VAL A 278 6.02 -2.40 -2.47
C VAL A 278 5.48 -0.95 -2.47
N ASN A 279 4.95 -0.47 -1.34
CA ASN A 279 4.51 0.92 -1.18
C ASN A 279 5.68 1.91 -1.32
N VAL A 280 6.86 1.62 -0.75
CA VAL A 280 8.06 2.44 -0.95
C VAL A 280 8.45 2.48 -2.43
N LEU A 281 8.47 1.32 -3.12
CA LEU A 281 8.82 1.23 -4.54
C LEU A 281 7.92 2.09 -5.43
N SER A 282 6.66 2.33 -5.05
CA SER A 282 5.74 3.21 -5.78
C SER A 282 6.21 4.67 -5.85
N HIS A 283 7.10 5.09 -4.97
CA HIS A 283 7.71 6.42 -4.95
C HIS A 283 9.09 6.46 -5.63
N ILE A 284 9.65 5.30 -6.01
CA ILE A 284 10.98 5.16 -6.62
C ILE A 284 10.89 4.58 -8.05
N ILE A 285 9.86 5.02 -8.79
CA ILE A 285 9.57 4.52 -10.14
C ILE A 285 10.74 4.72 -11.13
N SER A 286 11.59 5.73 -10.91
CA SER A 286 12.76 5.98 -11.74
C SER A 286 13.80 4.83 -11.73
N GLN A 287 13.79 3.98 -10.71
CA GLN A 287 14.75 2.88 -10.54
C GLN A 287 14.15 1.50 -10.87
N ILE A 288 13.03 1.46 -11.58
CA ILE A 288 12.29 0.21 -11.82
C ILE A 288 13.10 -0.85 -12.61
N HIS A 289 14.04 -0.42 -13.46
CA HIS A 289 14.93 -1.28 -14.22
C HIS A 289 15.82 -2.18 -13.34
N VAL A 290 16.08 -1.75 -12.11
CA VAL A 290 16.93 -2.46 -11.14
C VAL A 290 16.20 -3.68 -10.54
N LEU A 291 14.87 -3.71 -10.63
CA LEU A 291 14.05 -4.80 -10.09
C LEU A 291 14.10 -6.07 -10.96
N CYS A 292 14.50 -5.93 -12.23
CA CYS A 292 14.63 -7.04 -13.18
C CYS A 292 15.93 -6.91 -14.01
N PRO A 293 17.11 -7.10 -13.38
CA PRO A 293 18.38 -6.97 -14.07
C PRO A 293 18.58 -8.07 -15.12
N PRO A 294 19.37 -7.81 -16.18
CA PRO A 294 19.84 -8.87 -17.06
C PRO A 294 20.76 -9.83 -16.30
N VAL A 295 20.73 -11.11 -16.65
CA VAL A 295 21.49 -12.17 -15.98
C VAL A 295 22.31 -12.92 -17.02
N ASP A 296 23.61 -13.02 -16.75
CA ASP A 296 24.52 -13.89 -17.51
C ASP A 296 24.36 -15.35 -17.06
N GLU A 297 24.59 -16.31 -17.95
CA GLU A 297 24.40 -17.75 -17.68
C GLU A 297 25.19 -18.24 -16.44
N ASP A 298 26.35 -17.65 -16.17
CA ASP A 298 27.23 -17.99 -15.04
C ASP A 298 26.71 -17.47 -13.68
N GLN A 299 25.71 -16.58 -13.66
CA GLN A 299 25.19 -15.94 -12.45
C GLN A 299 23.85 -16.53 -11.98
N VAL A 300 23.32 -17.54 -12.66
CA VAL A 300 22.04 -18.16 -12.34
C VAL A 300 22.18 -19.02 -11.09
N THR A 301 21.41 -18.67 -10.06
CA THR A 301 21.29 -19.47 -8.82
C THR A 301 19.99 -20.28 -8.82
N ASN A 302 19.92 -21.35 -8.02
CA ASN A 302 18.74 -22.24 -7.99
C ASN A 302 17.43 -21.52 -7.60
N ASP A 303 17.51 -20.43 -6.83
CA ASP A 303 16.35 -19.68 -6.35
C ASP A 303 15.92 -18.56 -7.31
N MET A 304 16.69 -18.31 -8.36
CA MET A 304 16.39 -17.30 -9.37
C MET A 304 15.46 -17.84 -10.47
N VAL A 305 14.45 -17.05 -10.80
CA VAL A 305 13.58 -17.29 -11.95
C VAL A 305 14.05 -16.41 -13.08
N VAL A 306 14.73 -17.02 -14.06
CA VAL A 306 15.23 -16.33 -15.25
C VAL A 306 14.30 -16.53 -16.43
N TYR A 307 13.95 -15.46 -17.13
CA TYR A 307 13.12 -15.50 -18.33
C TYR A 307 13.68 -14.57 -19.41
N GLU A 308 13.93 -15.12 -20.61
CA GLU A 308 14.54 -14.40 -21.75
C GLU A 308 15.80 -13.58 -21.36
N GLY A 309 16.65 -14.12 -20.47
CA GLY A 309 17.90 -13.48 -20.03
C GLY A 309 17.76 -12.43 -18.92
N TYR A 310 16.60 -12.34 -18.25
CA TYR A 310 16.36 -11.40 -17.13
C TYR A 310 15.94 -12.13 -15.85
N ASP A 311 16.37 -11.64 -14.70
CA ASP A 311 15.86 -12.08 -13.39
C ASP A 311 14.43 -11.53 -13.20
N VAL A 312 13.45 -12.41 -13.29
CA VAL A 312 12.03 -12.10 -13.06
C VAL A 312 11.53 -12.60 -11.70
N THR A 313 12.44 -12.97 -10.78
CA THR A 313 12.08 -13.47 -9.44
C THR A 313 11.23 -12.46 -8.67
N PHE A 314 11.61 -11.17 -8.71
CA PHE A 314 10.82 -10.11 -8.09
C PHE A 314 9.41 -10.04 -8.67
N VAL A 315 9.28 -10.11 -10.00
CA VAL A 315 7.98 -10.07 -10.70
C VAL A 315 7.13 -11.27 -10.33
N LYS A 316 7.72 -12.48 -10.26
CA LYS A 316 7.02 -13.68 -9.79
C LYS A 316 6.46 -13.47 -8.40
N CYS A 317 7.29 -13.08 -7.43
CA CYS A 317 6.85 -12.85 -6.04
C CYS A 317 5.77 -11.75 -5.97
N LEU A 318 5.90 -10.69 -6.78
CA LEU A 318 4.91 -9.62 -6.85
C LEU A 318 3.57 -10.11 -7.41
N LEU A 319 3.59 -10.96 -8.44
CA LEU A 319 2.39 -11.60 -9.01
C LEU A 319 1.74 -12.57 -8.02
N ASP A 320 2.53 -13.34 -7.28
CA ASP A 320 2.02 -14.28 -6.28
C ASP A 320 1.34 -13.54 -5.11
N LEU A 321 1.94 -12.43 -4.64
CA LEU A 321 1.33 -11.53 -3.65
C LEU A 321 0.04 -10.90 -4.16
N LEU A 322 0.03 -10.43 -5.42
CA LEU A 322 -1.15 -9.87 -6.05
C LEU A 322 -2.27 -10.92 -6.15
N GLU A 323 -1.95 -12.14 -6.60
CA GLU A 323 -2.94 -13.22 -6.73
C GLU A 323 -3.57 -13.56 -5.37
N LYS A 324 -2.75 -13.66 -4.31
CA LYS A 324 -3.24 -13.85 -2.94
C LYS A 324 -4.14 -12.69 -2.50
N LYS A 325 -3.76 -11.44 -2.80
CA LYS A 325 -4.58 -10.27 -2.45
C LYS A 325 -5.89 -10.19 -3.23
N LEU A 326 -5.92 -10.68 -4.46
CA LEU A 326 -7.16 -10.83 -5.24
C LEU A 326 -8.10 -11.87 -4.63
N ASP A 327 -7.60 -12.86 -3.88
CA ASP A 327 -8.44 -13.82 -3.17
C ASP A 327 -9.00 -13.27 -1.86
N GLU A 328 -8.28 -12.36 -1.20
CA GLU A 328 -8.64 -11.76 0.10
C GLU A 328 -9.38 -10.41 0.01
N LEU A 329 -9.71 -9.97 -1.20
CA LEU A 329 -10.24 -8.63 -1.54
C LEU A 329 -11.19 -8.01 -0.51
N SER A 330 -10.72 -7.00 0.22
CA SER A 330 -11.54 -6.07 1.01
C SER A 330 -11.56 -4.66 0.39
N GLN A 331 -12.49 -3.80 0.81
CA GLN A 331 -12.53 -2.41 0.33
C GLN A 331 -11.27 -1.60 0.69
N ALA A 332 -10.59 -1.95 1.79
CA ALA A 332 -9.35 -1.31 2.22
C ALA A 332 -8.15 -1.67 1.32
N ASP A 333 -8.23 -2.78 0.58
CA ASP A 333 -7.12 -3.28 -0.25
C ASP A 333 -7.08 -2.63 -1.65
N LEU A 334 -8.05 -1.80 -2.01
CA LEU A 334 -8.12 -1.18 -3.34
C LEU A 334 -6.93 -0.25 -3.62
N GLU A 335 -6.46 0.51 -2.62
CA GLU A 335 -5.27 1.36 -2.75
C GLU A 335 -4.01 0.55 -2.98
N LEU A 336 -3.89 -0.59 -2.28
CA LEU A 336 -2.77 -1.50 -2.45
C LEU A 336 -2.76 -2.08 -3.87
N LEU A 337 -3.93 -2.47 -4.40
CA LEU A 337 -4.05 -2.95 -5.79
C LEU A 337 -3.59 -1.90 -6.82
N ILE A 338 -3.89 -0.62 -6.60
CA ILE A 338 -3.40 0.48 -7.46
C ILE A 338 -1.87 0.43 -7.55
N ILE A 339 -1.20 0.21 -6.43
CA ILE A 339 0.26 0.17 -6.36
C ILE A 339 0.82 -1.07 -7.09
N TYR A 340 0.25 -2.25 -6.83
CA TYR A 340 0.63 -3.48 -7.54
C TYR A 340 0.49 -3.35 -9.05
N PHE A 341 -0.68 -2.90 -9.53
CA PHE A 341 -0.92 -2.72 -10.95
C PHE A 341 -0.04 -1.63 -11.56
N GLY A 342 0.22 -0.55 -10.82
CA GLY A 342 1.12 0.53 -11.24
C GLY A 342 2.54 0.01 -11.51
N ILE A 343 3.14 -0.70 -10.53
CA ILE A 343 4.50 -1.23 -10.65
C ILE A 343 4.59 -2.28 -11.77
N LEU A 344 3.67 -3.24 -11.81
CA LEU A 344 3.65 -4.27 -12.87
C LEU A 344 3.46 -3.66 -14.27
N THR A 345 2.63 -2.63 -14.38
CA THR A 345 2.41 -1.88 -15.62
C THR A 345 3.69 -1.21 -16.09
N LEU A 346 4.41 -0.53 -15.18
CA LEU A 346 5.65 0.16 -15.49
C LEU A 346 6.74 -0.84 -15.89
N LEU A 347 6.91 -1.93 -15.14
CA LEU A 347 7.85 -3.01 -15.46
C LEU A 347 7.58 -3.63 -16.84
N SER A 348 6.30 -3.85 -17.17
CA SER A 348 5.89 -4.43 -18.45
C SER A 348 6.03 -3.45 -19.63
N LYS A 349 6.05 -2.14 -19.37
CA LYS A 349 6.36 -1.13 -20.39
C LYS A 349 7.87 -1.03 -20.64
N ASP A 350 8.65 -1.11 -19.58
CA ASP A 350 10.11 -0.99 -19.60
C ASP A 350 10.78 -2.22 -20.25
N ASN A 351 10.38 -3.43 -19.84
CA ASN A 351 11.00 -4.67 -20.29
C ASN A 351 10.00 -5.60 -21.00
N LYS A 352 10.29 -5.94 -22.27
CA LYS A 352 9.48 -6.85 -23.09
C LYS A 352 9.45 -8.28 -22.55
N ALA A 353 10.54 -8.76 -21.96
CA ALA A 353 10.63 -10.08 -21.34
C ALA A 353 9.70 -10.18 -20.13
N VAL A 354 9.74 -9.17 -19.26
CA VAL A 354 8.83 -9.06 -18.10
C VAL A 354 7.36 -9.05 -18.55
N ARG A 355 7.02 -8.25 -19.57
CA ARG A 355 5.66 -8.24 -20.12
C ARG A 355 5.22 -9.62 -20.64
N ARG A 356 6.09 -10.34 -21.35
CA ARG A 356 5.81 -11.68 -21.87
C ARG A 356 5.65 -12.68 -20.73
N TYR A 357 6.49 -12.62 -19.71
CA TYR A 357 6.36 -13.42 -18.49
C TYR A 357 5.03 -13.17 -17.78
N CYS A 358 4.68 -11.90 -17.52
CA CYS A 358 3.38 -11.51 -16.95
C CYS A 358 2.21 -12.00 -17.80
N ARG A 359 2.30 -11.86 -19.13
CA ARG A 359 1.28 -12.37 -20.06
C ARG A 359 1.12 -13.89 -19.93
N GLN A 360 2.20 -14.67 -19.89
CA GLN A 360 2.12 -16.12 -19.75
C GLN A 360 1.49 -16.55 -18.42
N ARG A 361 1.76 -15.83 -17.32
CA ARG A 361 1.17 -16.09 -16.00
C ARG A 361 -0.30 -15.69 -15.90
N ILE A 362 -0.66 -14.50 -16.40
CA ILE A 362 -2.01 -13.92 -16.22
C ILE A 362 -2.97 -14.30 -17.35
N LEU A 363 -2.49 -14.26 -18.60
CA LEU A 363 -3.26 -14.50 -19.82
C LEU A 363 -2.60 -15.63 -20.65
N PRO A 364 -2.54 -16.86 -20.10
CA PRO A 364 -2.00 -18.01 -20.84
C PRO A 364 -2.80 -18.25 -22.13
N PRO A 365 -2.26 -18.96 -23.14
CA PRO A 365 -3.02 -19.40 -24.30
C PRO A 365 -4.34 -20.05 -23.87
N LEU A 366 -5.46 -19.57 -24.42
CA LEU A 366 -6.79 -20.04 -24.07
C LEU A 366 -6.95 -21.50 -24.53
N ARG A 367 -7.63 -22.31 -23.72
CA ARG A 367 -8.11 -23.66 -24.04
C ARG A 367 -9.62 -23.65 -24.24
N ALA A 368 -10.17 -24.76 -24.75
CA ALA A 368 -11.62 -24.88 -24.96
C ALA A 368 -12.42 -24.68 -23.65
N ASN A 369 -11.93 -25.24 -22.54
CA ASN A 369 -12.59 -25.11 -21.23
C ASN A 369 -12.63 -23.66 -20.70
N ASP A 370 -11.68 -22.80 -21.13
CA ASP A 370 -11.56 -21.42 -20.64
C ASP A 370 -12.61 -20.47 -21.23
N VAL A 371 -13.38 -20.94 -22.22
CA VAL A 371 -14.45 -20.20 -22.90
C VAL A 371 -15.83 -20.85 -22.76
N GLU A 372 -15.98 -21.87 -21.90
CA GLU A 372 -17.30 -22.44 -21.58
C GLU A 372 -18.14 -21.51 -20.68
N ARG A 373 -17.48 -20.65 -19.90
CA ARG A 373 -18.08 -19.75 -18.92
C ARG A 373 -17.65 -18.30 -19.16
N PRO A 374 -18.39 -17.31 -18.63
CA PRO A 374 -18.00 -15.91 -18.72
C PRO A 374 -16.56 -15.65 -18.24
N PRO A 375 -15.79 -14.77 -18.91
CA PRO A 375 -14.38 -14.53 -18.58
C PRO A 375 -14.08 -14.11 -17.13
N GLU A 376 -15.03 -13.51 -16.42
CA GLU A 376 -14.97 -13.09 -15.01
C GLU A 376 -15.30 -14.20 -14.00
N GLU A 377 -15.87 -15.31 -14.48
CA GLU A 377 -16.22 -16.49 -13.69
C GLU A 377 -15.09 -17.52 -13.70
N GLY A 378 -14.66 -17.93 -12.51
CA GLY A 378 -13.53 -18.86 -12.33
C GLY A 378 -12.52 -18.37 -11.30
N ASN A 379 -11.51 -19.20 -11.05
CA ASN A 379 -10.46 -18.96 -10.07
C ASN A 379 -9.07 -18.81 -10.69
N ALA A 380 -8.94 -18.82 -12.02
CA ALA A 380 -7.67 -18.50 -12.65
C ALA A 380 -7.36 -17.01 -12.51
N PHE A 381 -6.09 -16.64 -12.58
CA PHE A 381 -5.62 -15.26 -12.48
C PHE A 381 -6.38 -14.34 -13.46
N ARG A 382 -6.54 -14.75 -14.73
CA ARG A 382 -7.37 -14.07 -15.74
C ARG A 382 -8.76 -13.70 -15.20
N ASN A 383 -9.47 -14.65 -14.60
CA ASN A 383 -10.84 -14.44 -14.14
C ASN A 383 -10.89 -13.41 -13.00
N LYS A 384 -9.97 -13.53 -12.04
CA LYS A 384 -9.83 -12.59 -10.91
C LYS A 384 -9.59 -11.16 -11.40
N MET A 385 -8.69 -11.01 -12.39
CA MET A 385 -8.38 -9.72 -13.01
C MET A 385 -9.59 -9.09 -13.70
N ILE A 386 -10.29 -9.86 -14.53
CA ILE A 386 -11.47 -9.37 -15.25
C ILE A 386 -12.57 -9.00 -14.25
N ARG A 387 -12.73 -9.77 -13.17
CA ARG A 387 -13.67 -9.46 -12.09
C ARG A 387 -13.37 -8.13 -11.39
N VAL A 388 -12.11 -7.82 -11.11
CA VAL A 388 -11.72 -6.51 -10.56
C VAL A 388 -11.99 -5.40 -11.59
N MET A 389 -11.66 -5.62 -12.86
CA MET A 389 -11.93 -4.68 -13.94
C MET A 389 -13.44 -4.34 -14.08
N THR A 390 -14.33 -5.30 -13.80
CA THR A 390 -15.77 -5.13 -13.99
C THR A 390 -16.51 -4.69 -12.72
N LYS A 391 -16.12 -5.21 -11.55
CA LYS A 391 -16.82 -4.96 -10.27
C LYS A 391 -16.26 -3.77 -9.47
N SER A 392 -15.01 -3.37 -9.69
CA SER A 392 -14.41 -2.27 -8.94
C SER A 392 -14.82 -0.90 -9.48
N VAL A 393 -14.79 0.10 -8.60
CA VAL A 393 -15.09 1.50 -8.91
C VAL A 393 -13.79 2.31 -8.95
N GLY A 394 -13.77 3.39 -9.75
CA GLY A 394 -12.69 4.37 -9.77
C GLY A 394 -11.40 3.90 -10.45
N ASN A 395 -10.25 4.32 -9.90
CA ASN A 395 -8.94 4.19 -10.56
C ASN A 395 -8.47 2.74 -10.72
N VAL A 396 -8.87 1.83 -9.81
CA VAL A 396 -8.47 0.42 -9.87
C VAL A 396 -8.92 -0.23 -11.17
N LYS A 397 -10.19 -0.01 -11.56
CA LYS A 397 -10.76 -0.52 -12.81
C LYS A 397 -9.91 -0.09 -14.02
N ARG A 398 -9.57 1.20 -14.08
CA ARG A 398 -8.77 1.77 -15.18
C ARG A 398 -7.37 1.17 -15.22
N LEU A 399 -6.71 1.05 -14.07
CA LEU A 399 -5.35 0.50 -14.00
C LEU A 399 -5.29 -0.99 -14.37
N VAL A 400 -6.26 -1.79 -13.94
CA VAL A 400 -6.37 -3.20 -14.34
C VAL A 400 -6.55 -3.32 -15.84
N ALA A 401 -7.47 -2.53 -16.40
CA ALA A 401 -7.77 -2.51 -17.81
C ALA A 401 -6.55 -2.08 -18.65
N ASP A 402 -5.84 -1.03 -18.20
CA ASP A 402 -4.59 -0.55 -18.81
C ASP A 402 -3.49 -1.61 -18.77
N PHE A 403 -3.33 -2.29 -17.63
CA PHE A 403 -2.34 -3.34 -17.47
C PHE A 403 -2.62 -4.51 -18.41
N LEU A 404 -3.87 -5.02 -18.44
CA LEU A 404 -4.28 -6.08 -19.36
C LEU A 404 -4.06 -5.68 -20.82
N PHE A 405 -4.38 -4.44 -21.19
CA PHE A 405 -4.16 -3.94 -22.55
C PHE A 405 -2.67 -3.90 -22.92
N ILE A 406 -1.78 -3.58 -21.97
CA ILE A 406 -0.33 -3.66 -22.17
C ILE A 406 0.12 -5.10 -22.37
N LEU A 407 -0.35 -6.05 -21.58
CA LEU A 407 -0.07 -7.49 -21.77
C LEU A 407 -0.55 -7.98 -23.14
N CYS A 408 -1.63 -7.40 -23.66
CA CYS A 408 -2.16 -7.62 -25.00
C CYS A 408 -1.39 -6.86 -26.11
N LYS A 409 -0.22 -6.28 -25.83
CA LYS A 409 0.56 -5.44 -26.76
C LYS A 409 -0.26 -4.28 -27.36
N ARG A 410 -1.24 -3.75 -26.60
CA ARG A 410 -2.19 -2.74 -27.06
C ARG A 410 -2.99 -3.15 -28.31
N SER A 411 -3.23 -4.46 -28.49
CA SER A 411 -4.07 -5.00 -29.54
C SER A 411 -5.52 -5.12 -29.04
N VAL A 412 -6.45 -4.48 -29.76
CA VAL A 412 -7.89 -4.55 -29.49
C VAL A 412 -8.40 -5.98 -29.64
N ASN A 413 -8.00 -6.66 -30.72
CA ASN A 413 -8.38 -8.04 -31.00
C ASN A 413 -7.95 -9.02 -29.89
N ARG A 414 -6.72 -8.87 -29.39
CA ARG A 414 -6.25 -9.68 -28.25
C ARG A 414 -7.02 -9.37 -26.97
N MET A 415 -7.28 -8.09 -26.70
CA MET A 415 -8.06 -7.69 -25.53
C MET A 415 -9.47 -8.31 -25.56
N ILE A 416 -10.14 -8.26 -26.71
CA ILE A 416 -11.48 -8.85 -26.91
C ILE A 416 -11.41 -10.37 -26.76
N LYS A 417 -10.42 -11.05 -27.36
CA LYS A 417 -10.23 -12.50 -27.22
C LYS A 417 -10.18 -12.95 -25.76
N TYR A 418 -9.43 -12.22 -24.92
CA TYR A 418 -9.25 -12.59 -23.52
C TYR A 418 -10.33 -12.06 -22.57
N CYS A 419 -10.94 -10.92 -22.84
CA CYS A 419 -11.86 -10.28 -21.89
C CYS A 419 -13.32 -10.29 -22.35
N GLY A 420 -13.58 -10.47 -23.64
CA GLY A 420 -14.86 -10.11 -24.26
C GLY A 420 -14.96 -8.61 -24.53
N PHE A 421 -15.65 -8.25 -25.62
CA PHE A 421 -15.86 -6.84 -25.97
C PHE A 421 -16.70 -6.11 -24.91
N GLY A 422 -17.73 -6.75 -24.33
CA GLY A 422 -18.57 -6.11 -23.30
C GLY A 422 -17.78 -5.60 -22.10
N HIS A 423 -16.81 -6.38 -21.61
CA HIS A 423 -15.95 -5.98 -20.49
C HIS A 423 -14.91 -4.92 -20.85
N SER A 424 -14.46 -4.90 -22.11
CA SER A 424 -13.41 -3.98 -22.58
C SER A 424 -13.96 -2.72 -23.26
N ALA A 425 -15.24 -2.67 -23.60
CA ALA A 425 -15.87 -1.58 -24.36
C ALA A 425 -15.67 -0.21 -23.72
N GLY A 426 -15.83 -0.10 -22.40
CA GLY A 426 -15.62 1.17 -21.69
C GLY A 426 -14.18 1.68 -21.83
N LEU A 427 -13.19 0.79 -21.67
CA LEU A 427 -11.78 1.14 -21.85
C LEU A 427 -11.48 1.53 -23.30
N LEU A 428 -12.01 0.77 -24.26
CA LEU A 428 -11.81 1.03 -25.69
C LEU A 428 -12.46 2.36 -26.10
N ALA A 429 -13.62 2.71 -25.53
CA ALA A 429 -14.26 4.01 -25.73
C ALA A 429 -13.40 5.16 -25.20
N ASP A 430 -12.86 5.03 -23.98
CA ASP A 430 -12.01 6.05 -23.36
C ASP A 430 -10.76 6.33 -24.20
N TYR A 431 -10.19 5.29 -24.82
CA TYR A 431 -9.03 5.40 -25.70
C TYR A 431 -9.34 5.77 -27.16
N GLY A 432 -10.61 5.86 -27.55
CA GLY A 432 -10.98 6.10 -28.95
C GLY A 432 -10.64 4.93 -29.88
N PHE A 433 -10.74 3.69 -29.37
CA PHE A 433 -10.45 2.47 -30.13
C PHE A 433 -11.69 1.71 -30.58
N LEU A 434 -12.90 2.23 -30.38
CA LEU A 434 -14.12 1.54 -30.84
C LEU A 434 -14.14 1.35 -32.37
N GLY A 435 -13.62 2.32 -33.12
CA GLY A 435 -13.54 2.22 -34.59
C GLY A 435 -12.54 1.17 -35.09
N ARG A 436 -11.66 0.67 -34.20
CA ARG A 436 -10.65 -0.34 -34.51
C ARG A 436 -11.10 -1.76 -34.22
N VAL A 437 -12.31 -1.94 -33.69
CA VAL A 437 -12.87 -3.28 -33.39
C VAL A 437 -13.12 -4.06 -34.68
N SER A 438 -13.46 -3.36 -35.76
CA SER A 438 -13.65 -3.94 -37.09
C SER A 438 -12.36 -4.02 -37.91
N GLU A 439 -11.22 -3.53 -37.40
CA GLU A 439 -9.93 -3.71 -38.07
C GLU A 439 -9.54 -5.18 -38.04
N GLY A 440 -9.26 -5.76 -39.22
CA GLY A 440 -8.83 -7.16 -39.35
C GLY A 440 -7.60 -7.48 -38.48
N ARG A 441 -7.45 -8.76 -38.12
CA ARG A 441 -6.33 -9.25 -37.28
C ARG A 441 -5.00 -8.84 -37.88
N ARG A 442 -4.12 -8.25 -37.07
CA ARG A 442 -2.77 -7.90 -37.53
C ARG A 442 -1.92 -9.16 -37.58
N ALA A 443 -0.95 -9.22 -38.49
CA ALA A 443 -0.01 -10.35 -38.53
C ALA A 443 0.76 -10.54 -37.21
N SER A 444 0.94 -9.47 -36.41
CA SER A 444 1.53 -9.55 -35.07
C SER A 444 0.60 -10.11 -34.00
N ASP A 445 -0.70 -10.26 -34.29
CA ASP A 445 -1.69 -10.80 -33.36
C ASP A 445 -1.60 -12.33 -33.24
N SER A 446 -1.06 -13.02 -34.25
CA SER A 446 -0.96 -14.48 -34.36
C SER A 446 0.25 -15.12 -33.67
N GLU A 447 1.12 -14.36 -32.98
CA GLU A 447 2.21 -14.94 -32.20
C GLU A 447 1.67 -15.82 -31.04
N ASP A 448 1.61 -17.14 -31.31
CA ASP A 448 1.78 -18.27 -30.38
C ASP A 448 0.82 -18.32 -29.17
N SER A 449 -0.46 -17.99 -29.38
CA SER A 449 -1.47 -17.87 -28.31
C SER A 449 -2.66 -18.81 -28.43
N GLU A 450 -2.60 -19.79 -29.32
CA GLU A 450 -3.72 -20.68 -29.63
C GLU A 450 -3.29 -22.11 -29.39
N THR A 451 -3.99 -22.77 -28.46
CA THR A 451 -3.91 -24.21 -28.32
C THR A 451 -4.80 -24.86 -29.39
N GLU A 452 -4.44 -26.07 -29.81
CA GLU A 452 -5.16 -26.77 -30.89
C GLU A 452 -6.63 -27.03 -30.54
N ASP A 453 -6.97 -27.20 -29.27
CA ASP A 453 -8.35 -27.36 -28.78
C ASP A 453 -9.15 -26.04 -28.82
N TYR A 454 -8.52 -24.89 -28.56
CA TYR A 454 -9.21 -23.60 -28.64
C TYR A 454 -9.59 -23.24 -30.09
N LYS A 455 -8.72 -23.52 -31.06
CA LYS A 455 -9.00 -23.26 -32.49
C LYS A 455 -10.28 -23.96 -32.96
N GLN A 456 -10.62 -25.10 -32.38
CA GLN A 456 -11.84 -25.85 -32.72
C GLN A 456 -13.12 -25.15 -32.26
N VAL A 457 -13.06 -24.41 -31.15
CA VAL A 457 -14.22 -23.71 -30.57
C VAL A 457 -14.23 -22.21 -30.85
N GLU A 458 -13.15 -21.66 -31.41
CA GLU A 458 -12.97 -20.22 -31.64
C GLU A 458 -14.14 -19.61 -32.43
N GLY A 459 -14.61 -20.30 -33.48
CA GLY A 459 -15.75 -19.85 -34.28
C GLY A 459 -17.09 -19.82 -33.53
N SER A 460 -17.20 -20.55 -32.42
CA SER A 460 -18.40 -20.61 -31.57
C SER A 460 -18.38 -19.63 -30.40
N VAL A 461 -17.24 -18.95 -30.16
CA VAL A 461 -17.13 -17.98 -29.06
C VAL A 461 -17.81 -16.67 -29.46
N ASN A 462 -18.77 -16.21 -28.66
CA ASN A 462 -19.37 -14.91 -28.88
C ASN A 462 -18.36 -13.79 -28.56
N PRO A 463 -17.97 -12.91 -29.51
CA PRO A 463 -16.96 -11.88 -29.27
C PRO A 463 -17.40 -10.80 -28.28
N VAL A 464 -18.71 -10.59 -28.10
CA VAL A 464 -19.26 -9.64 -27.14
C VAL A 464 -19.08 -10.16 -25.72
N THR A 465 -19.48 -11.41 -25.48
CA THR A 465 -19.44 -11.97 -24.12
C THR A 465 -18.14 -12.69 -23.78
N GLY A 466 -17.36 -13.11 -24.78
CA GLY A 466 -16.08 -13.79 -24.61
C GLY A 466 -16.17 -15.26 -24.19
N TYR A 467 -17.35 -15.88 -24.35
CA TYR A 467 -17.60 -17.29 -24.04
C TYR A 467 -18.60 -17.91 -25.02
N VAL A 468 -18.60 -19.24 -25.11
CA VAL A 468 -19.53 -20.03 -25.93
C VAL A 468 -20.90 -20.00 -25.25
N GLN A 469 -21.84 -19.27 -25.85
CA GLN A 469 -23.20 -19.25 -25.35
C GLN A 469 -23.89 -20.56 -25.72
N GLN A 470 -24.50 -21.21 -24.72
CA GLN A 470 -25.41 -22.31 -25.00
C GLN A 470 -26.54 -21.81 -25.88
N GLU A 471 -26.83 -22.52 -26.97
CA GLU A 471 -27.96 -22.24 -27.85
C GLU A 471 -29.23 -22.21 -27.00
N ARG A 472 -29.75 -21.00 -26.77
CA ARG A 472 -31.06 -20.83 -26.14
C ARG A 472 -32.10 -21.11 -27.22
N ARG A 473 -33.15 -21.84 -26.88
CA ARG A 473 -34.33 -21.96 -27.75
C ARG A 473 -34.76 -20.57 -28.18
N ASN A 474 -35.09 -20.44 -29.46
CA ASN A 474 -35.46 -19.15 -30.00
C ASN A 474 -36.73 -18.69 -29.27
N PRO A 475 -36.74 -17.52 -28.59
CA PRO A 475 -37.91 -17.04 -27.85
C PRO A 475 -39.17 -16.93 -28.73
N PHE A 476 -38.98 -16.82 -30.05
CA PHE A 476 -40.02 -16.71 -31.06
C PHE A 476 -40.63 -18.06 -31.48
N ASP A 477 -40.08 -19.21 -31.05
CA ASP A 477 -40.59 -20.54 -31.42
C ASP A 477 -42.01 -20.81 -30.88
N TYR A 478 -42.41 -20.06 -29.84
CA TYR A 478 -43.74 -20.16 -29.21
C TYR A 478 -44.73 -19.08 -29.69
N MET A 479 -44.31 -18.21 -30.61
CA MET A 479 -45.10 -17.07 -31.09
C MET A 479 -45.62 -17.30 -32.50
N THR A 480 -46.89 -16.95 -32.76
CA THR A 480 -47.42 -16.92 -34.14
C THR A 480 -46.82 -15.73 -34.91
N GLU A 481 -46.90 -15.74 -36.24
CA GLU A 481 -46.39 -14.63 -37.06
C GLU A 481 -47.09 -13.31 -36.72
N GLU A 482 -48.39 -13.33 -36.43
CA GLU A 482 -49.13 -12.14 -36.02
C GLU A 482 -48.63 -11.59 -34.67
N GLN A 483 -48.23 -12.48 -33.75
CA GLN A 483 -47.66 -12.06 -32.46
C GLN A 483 -46.26 -11.48 -32.63
N LYS A 484 -45.44 -12.03 -33.53
CA LYS A 484 -44.12 -11.48 -33.86
C LYS A 484 -44.26 -10.09 -34.44
N GLU A 485 -45.17 -9.89 -35.39
CA GLU A 485 -45.43 -8.58 -36.00
C GLU A 485 -45.97 -7.58 -34.97
N TYR A 486 -46.89 -8.00 -34.09
CA TYR A 486 -47.42 -7.17 -33.02
C TYR A 486 -46.33 -6.69 -32.04
N GLU A 487 -45.47 -7.61 -31.56
CA GLU A 487 -44.37 -7.24 -30.66
C GLU A 487 -43.30 -6.40 -31.37
N ALA A 488 -43.03 -6.64 -32.66
CA ALA A 488 -42.14 -5.81 -33.47
C ALA A 488 -42.67 -4.37 -33.61
N MET A 489 -43.97 -4.22 -33.91
CA MET A 489 -44.61 -2.90 -34.02
C MET A 489 -44.65 -2.18 -32.68
N LYS A 490 -44.85 -2.92 -31.59
CA LYS A 490 -44.78 -2.39 -30.22
C LYS A 490 -43.36 -1.95 -29.85
N LEU A 491 -42.33 -2.69 -30.24
CA LEU A 491 -40.92 -2.33 -30.04
C LEU A 491 -40.52 -1.07 -30.84
N ALA A 492 -40.97 -0.95 -32.09
CA ALA A 492 -40.74 0.24 -32.90
C ALA A 492 -41.38 1.47 -32.23
N ASN A 493 -42.65 1.35 -31.83
CA ASN A 493 -43.36 2.42 -31.13
C ASN A 493 -42.72 2.80 -29.78
N THR A 494 -42.13 1.85 -29.04
CA THR A 494 -41.42 2.17 -27.80
C THR A 494 -40.07 2.82 -28.06
N MET A 495 -39.33 2.39 -29.10
CA MET A 495 -38.09 3.06 -29.51
C MET A 495 -38.35 4.51 -29.95
N ASP A 496 -39.38 4.75 -30.77
CA ASP A 496 -39.75 6.09 -31.22
C ASP A 496 -40.09 6.99 -30.04
N LYS A 497 -40.90 6.52 -29.09
CA LYS A 497 -41.22 7.27 -27.87
C LYS A 497 -39.99 7.63 -27.04
N LEU A 498 -39.02 6.72 -26.97
CA LEU A 498 -37.81 6.95 -26.21
C LEU A 498 -36.84 7.91 -26.91
N LEU A 499 -36.76 7.86 -28.26
CA LEU A 499 -36.07 8.86 -29.08
C LEU A 499 -36.70 10.26 -28.90
N ASP A 500 -38.02 10.36 -28.98
CA ASP A 500 -38.78 11.61 -28.80
C ASP A 500 -38.61 12.20 -27.40
N SER A 501 -38.46 11.35 -26.38
CA SER A 501 -38.22 11.79 -25.00
C SER A 501 -36.80 12.33 -24.75
N GLY A 502 -35.88 12.14 -25.71
CA GLY A 502 -34.48 12.54 -25.58
C GLY A 502 -33.66 11.73 -24.56
N VAL A 503 -34.21 10.63 -24.03
CA VAL A 503 -33.55 9.78 -23.01
C VAL A 503 -32.40 8.96 -23.61
N PHE A 504 -32.49 8.59 -24.89
CA PHE A 504 -31.37 8.00 -25.63
C PHE A 504 -31.26 8.60 -27.03
N LEU A 505 -30.03 8.67 -27.53
CA LEU A 505 -29.74 9.09 -28.90
C LEU A 505 -28.97 7.97 -29.61
N PRO A 506 -29.31 7.65 -30.88
CA PRO A 506 -28.52 6.71 -31.67
C PRO A 506 -27.09 7.24 -31.80
N GLY A 507 -26.11 6.36 -31.69
CA GLY A 507 -24.70 6.72 -31.72
C GLY A 507 -23.97 6.05 -32.88
N ARG A 508 -23.10 6.80 -33.58
CA ARG A 508 -22.11 6.26 -34.51
C ARG A 508 -20.71 6.42 -33.91
N ILE A 509 -19.74 5.67 -34.42
CA ILE A 509 -18.35 5.86 -34.04
C ILE A 509 -17.78 7.00 -34.90
N GLY A 510 -17.29 8.04 -34.26
CA GLY A 510 -16.64 9.17 -34.93
C GLY A 510 -15.26 8.81 -35.50
N PRO A 511 -14.66 9.69 -36.32
CA PRO A 511 -13.30 9.51 -36.84
C PRO A 511 -12.24 9.51 -35.73
N ASP A 512 -12.57 10.03 -34.55
CA ASP A 512 -11.77 9.98 -33.32
C ASP A 512 -11.93 8.66 -32.53
N GLY A 513 -12.75 7.73 -33.06
CA GLY A 513 -13.01 6.42 -32.48
C GLY A 513 -13.86 6.45 -31.22
N LYS A 514 -14.53 7.57 -30.93
CA LYS A 514 -15.46 7.75 -29.81
C LYS A 514 -16.93 7.73 -30.26
N PRO A 515 -17.88 7.41 -29.37
CA PRO A 515 -19.31 7.49 -29.69
C PRO A 515 -19.73 8.94 -29.95
N GLN A 516 -20.43 9.19 -31.05
CA GLN A 516 -21.01 10.47 -31.43
C GLN A 516 -22.51 10.28 -31.68
N ALA A 517 -23.32 11.17 -31.12
CA ALA A 517 -24.76 11.15 -31.35
C ALA A 517 -25.09 11.44 -32.81
N VAL A 518 -26.11 10.76 -33.30
CA VAL A 518 -26.60 10.82 -34.66
C VAL A 518 -28.01 11.42 -34.63
N SER A 519 -28.29 12.33 -35.55
CA SER A 519 -29.60 12.98 -35.66
C SER A 519 -30.71 12.01 -36.08
N HIS A 520 -30.41 11.07 -36.98
CA HIS A 520 -31.38 10.10 -37.49
C HIS A 520 -30.81 8.69 -37.62
N VAL A 521 -31.63 7.68 -37.27
CA VAL A 521 -31.29 6.24 -37.35
C VAL A 521 -30.83 5.83 -38.76
N ASN A 522 -31.36 6.45 -39.81
CA ASN A 522 -30.97 6.18 -41.21
C ASN A 522 -29.50 6.49 -41.52
N GLU A 523 -28.82 7.30 -40.72
CA GLU A 523 -27.39 7.55 -40.87
C GLU A 523 -26.54 6.35 -40.39
N LEU A 524 -27.10 5.42 -39.61
CA LEU A 524 -26.41 4.20 -39.16
C LEU A 524 -26.37 3.10 -40.23
N VAL A 525 -27.24 3.18 -41.24
CA VAL A 525 -27.42 2.13 -42.28
C VAL A 525 -26.50 2.36 -43.49
N LYS A 526 -25.94 3.57 -43.64
CA LYS A 526 -25.17 3.95 -44.85
C LYS A 526 -23.87 3.16 -45.05
N ASP A 527 -23.30 2.60 -43.99
CA ASP A 527 -22.01 1.90 -44.02
C ASP A 527 -22.15 0.36 -43.92
N VAL A 528 -23.36 -0.18 -43.96
CA VAL A 528 -23.60 -1.64 -43.92
C VAL A 528 -23.56 -2.18 -45.35
N HIS A 529 -22.43 -2.80 -45.75
CA HIS A 529 -22.40 -3.65 -46.93
C HIS A 529 -23.17 -4.94 -46.63
N ILE A 530 -24.42 -4.99 -47.10
CA ILE A 530 -25.18 -6.23 -47.19
C ILE A 530 -24.54 -7.03 -48.34
N GLU A 531 -23.78 -8.08 -48.03
CA GLU A 531 -23.46 -9.09 -49.04
C GLU A 531 -24.79 -9.66 -49.53
N SER A 532 -25.11 -9.38 -50.80
CA SER A 532 -26.27 -9.95 -51.45
C SER A 532 -26.08 -11.45 -51.54
N ASP A 533 -26.98 -12.22 -50.91
CA ASP A 533 -27.12 -13.65 -51.12
C ASP A 533 -27.09 -13.94 -52.63
N HIS A 534 -26.10 -14.72 -53.06
CA HIS A 534 -26.16 -15.41 -54.34
C HIS A 534 -27.28 -16.44 -54.25
N SER A 535 -28.50 -16.02 -54.56
CA SER A 535 -29.56 -16.95 -54.95
C SER A 535 -29.24 -17.45 -56.34
N ASP A 536 -28.71 -18.67 -56.42
CA ASP A 536 -28.73 -19.48 -57.63
C ASP A 536 -30.18 -19.58 -58.11
N THR A 537 -30.43 -19.08 -59.31
CA THR A 537 -31.63 -19.40 -60.10
C THR A 537 -31.17 -19.86 -61.48
N ASP A 538 -31.42 -21.15 -61.70
CA ASP A 538 -31.42 -21.98 -62.92
C ASP A 538 -30.14 -22.10 -63.76
#